data_AF-A0A8C8S0B7-F1
#
_entry.id   AF-A0A8C8S0B7-F1
#
_cell.length_a   1.000
_cell.length_b   1.000
_cell.length_c   1.000
_cell.angle_alpha   90.00
_cell.angle_beta   90.00
_cell.angle_gamma   90.00
#
_symmetry.space_group_name_H-M   'P 1'
#
loop_
_entity.id
_entity.type
_entity.pdbx_description
1 polymer ?
#
loop_
_entity_poly.entity_id
_entity_poly.type
_entity_poly.pdbx_seq_one_letter_code
_entity_poly.pdbx_strand_id
1 'polypeptide(L)'
;CRYEREQALVQEELLRLAKREREAASEHLNTTLQRERNSTNEERQKAAQLARELQCKEAELKRRDAFCKEQLGRIEQKNAEIYKLTSEQFHEAATGAESQIKQRPDLAYSVGGGEEDLKSWISCVHSLPSHWTAEKQRRRNTEPLCAGLQSEILKCYQENKHEVLKCSELAKAYKRCVSAAQKELLVNYG
;
A
#
# COMPACT_ATOMS: atom_id res chain seq x y z
N CYS A 1 52.38 -34.81 87.02
CA CYS A 1 52.38 -36.25 86.69
C CYS A 1 52.55 -36.49 85.19
N ARG A 2 52.99 -37.69 84.75
CA ARG A 2 53.13 -38.04 83.32
C ARG A 2 51.81 -37.81 82.54
N TYR A 3 50.70 -38.18 83.16
CA TYR A 3 49.35 -38.02 82.64
C TYR A 3 48.99 -36.57 82.25
N GLU A 4 49.27 -35.59 83.11
CA GLU A 4 48.94 -34.18 82.83
C GLU A 4 49.72 -33.63 81.63
N ARG A 5 50.97 -34.07 81.45
CA ARG A 5 51.77 -33.71 80.27
C ARG A 5 51.20 -34.31 79.00
N GLU A 6 50.79 -35.58 79.03
CA GLU A 6 50.13 -36.23 77.90
C GLU A 6 48.79 -35.55 77.56
N GLN A 7 48.03 -35.15 78.57
CA GLN A 7 46.75 -34.45 78.39
C GLN A 7 46.92 -33.06 77.74
N ALA A 8 47.95 -32.31 78.14
CA ALA A 8 48.29 -31.01 77.54
C ALA A 8 48.69 -31.14 76.06
N LEU A 9 49.49 -32.16 75.71
CA LEU A 9 49.89 -32.44 74.33
C LEU A 9 48.69 -32.77 73.44
N VAL A 10 47.76 -33.59 73.94
CA VAL A 10 46.52 -33.92 73.21
C VAL A 10 45.66 -32.68 73.00
N GLN A 11 45.52 -31.81 74.00
CA GLN A 11 44.78 -30.56 73.88
C GLN A 11 45.41 -29.59 72.86
N GLU A 12 46.72 -29.45 72.88
CA GLU A 12 47.46 -28.62 71.91
C GLU A 12 47.27 -29.15 70.48
N GLU A 13 47.35 -30.47 70.27
CA GLU A 13 47.18 -31.07 68.95
C GLU A 13 45.74 -30.92 68.43
N LEU A 14 44.74 -31.07 69.29
CA LEU A 14 43.33 -30.82 68.92
C LEU A 14 43.10 -29.35 68.52
N LEU A 15 43.68 -28.40 69.26
CA LEU A 15 43.60 -26.97 68.91
C LEU A 15 44.30 -26.68 67.57
N ARG A 16 45.45 -27.31 67.33
CA ARG A 16 46.19 -27.19 66.07
C ARG A 16 45.38 -27.74 64.89
N LEU A 17 44.75 -28.91 65.06
CA LEU A 17 43.88 -29.52 64.06
C LEU A 17 42.65 -28.65 63.78
N ALA A 18 41.95 -28.19 64.83
CA ALA A 18 40.79 -27.32 64.70
C ALA A 18 41.12 -26.00 63.98
N LYS A 19 42.31 -25.44 64.22
CA LYS A 19 42.80 -24.25 63.48
C LYS A 19 42.98 -24.54 62.00
N ARG A 20 43.65 -25.66 61.66
CA ARG A 20 43.88 -26.07 60.26
C ARG A 20 42.58 -26.35 59.52
N GLU A 21 41.62 -27.03 60.16
CA GLU A 21 40.30 -27.29 59.56
C GLU A 21 39.55 -25.99 59.28
N ARG A 22 39.60 -25.02 60.19
CA ARG A 22 38.99 -23.70 59.99
C ARG A 22 39.66 -22.90 58.87
N GLU A 23 40.99 -22.90 58.82
CA GLU A 23 41.75 -22.21 57.77
C GLU A 23 41.46 -22.83 56.40
N ALA A 24 41.48 -24.17 56.30
CA ALA A 24 41.13 -24.88 55.07
C ALA A 24 39.67 -24.63 54.64
N ALA A 25 38.72 -24.63 55.59
CA ALA A 25 37.32 -24.32 55.31
C ALA A 25 37.14 -22.87 54.84
N SER A 26 37.83 -21.92 55.45
CA SER A 26 37.81 -20.50 55.07
C SER A 26 38.40 -20.28 53.66
N GLU A 27 39.52 -20.92 53.36
CA GLU A 27 40.14 -20.85 52.03
C GLU A 27 39.26 -21.48 50.95
N HIS A 28 38.65 -22.63 51.24
CA HIS A 28 37.70 -23.27 50.34
C HIS A 28 36.46 -22.41 50.09
N LEU A 29 35.92 -21.78 51.14
CA LEU A 29 34.80 -20.85 51.01
C LEU A 29 35.19 -19.63 50.17
N ASN A 30 36.34 -19.02 50.44
CA ASN A 30 36.80 -17.84 49.72
C ASN A 30 37.04 -18.15 48.22
N THR A 31 37.66 -19.29 47.91
CA THR A 31 37.85 -19.71 46.51
C THR A 31 36.53 -19.99 45.80
N THR A 32 35.56 -20.60 46.48
CA THR A 32 34.21 -20.83 45.92
C THR A 32 33.46 -19.52 45.69
N LEU A 33 33.45 -18.62 46.68
CA LEU A 33 32.83 -17.29 46.56
C LEU A 33 33.46 -16.47 45.44
N GLN A 34 34.78 -16.52 45.28
CA GLN A 34 35.46 -15.81 44.22
C GLN A 34 35.08 -16.34 42.83
N ARG A 35 34.92 -17.67 42.68
CA ARG A 35 34.44 -18.27 41.43
C ARG A 35 33.00 -17.86 41.11
N GLU A 36 32.10 -17.96 42.09
CA GLU A 36 30.70 -17.55 41.93
C GLU A 36 30.57 -16.07 41.56
N ARG A 37 31.36 -15.21 42.22
CA ARG A 37 31.40 -13.77 41.92
C ARG A 37 31.89 -13.48 40.50
N ASN A 38 32.92 -14.20 40.06
CA ASN A 38 33.45 -14.05 38.70
C ASN A 38 32.40 -14.50 37.67
N SER A 39 31.77 -15.66 37.87
CA SER A 39 30.70 -16.17 37.00
C SER A 39 29.52 -15.19 36.92
N THR A 40 29.05 -14.71 38.08
CA THR A 40 27.97 -13.71 38.17
C THR A 40 28.32 -12.42 37.43
N ASN A 41 29.57 -11.95 37.55
CA ASN A 41 30.02 -10.75 36.85
C ASN A 41 30.08 -10.94 35.33
N GLU A 42 30.54 -12.10 34.86
CA GLU A 42 30.56 -12.43 33.42
C GLU A 42 29.15 -12.50 32.85
N GLU A 43 28.22 -13.16 33.54
CA GLU A 43 26.80 -13.21 33.15
C GLU A 43 26.19 -11.80 33.10
N ARG A 44 26.47 -10.97 34.12
CA ARG A 44 26.00 -9.58 34.16
C ARG A 44 26.56 -8.74 33.01
N GLN A 45 27.83 -8.92 32.65
CA GLN A 45 28.44 -8.22 31.52
C GLN A 45 27.81 -8.65 30.19
N LYS A 46 27.59 -9.96 29.98
CA LYS A 46 26.91 -10.51 28.80
C LYS A 46 25.48 -9.97 28.69
N ALA A 47 24.73 -10.00 29.79
CA ALA A 47 23.37 -9.45 29.84
C ALA A 47 23.35 -7.95 29.52
N ALA A 48 24.28 -7.17 30.06
CA ALA A 48 24.37 -5.74 29.79
C ALA A 48 24.76 -5.44 28.33
N GLN A 49 25.59 -6.28 27.70
CA GLN A 49 25.91 -6.16 26.29
C GLN A 49 24.69 -6.43 25.41
N LEU A 50 24.00 -7.54 25.64
CA LEU A 50 22.79 -7.89 24.91
C LEU A 50 21.70 -6.81 25.06
N ALA A 51 21.54 -6.25 26.25
CA ALA A 51 20.59 -5.16 26.48
C ALA A 51 20.90 -3.91 25.61
N ARG A 52 22.18 -3.55 25.46
CA ARG A 52 22.59 -2.44 24.58
C ARG A 52 22.33 -2.75 23.11
N GLU A 53 22.64 -3.99 22.68
CA GLU A 53 22.38 -4.42 21.31
C GLU A 53 20.89 -4.37 20.97
N LEU A 54 20.03 -4.85 21.87
CA LEU A 54 18.58 -4.76 21.72
C LEU A 54 18.09 -3.32 21.64
N GLN A 55 18.59 -2.44 22.52
CA GLN A 55 18.25 -1.01 22.49
C GLN A 55 18.63 -0.35 21.16
N CYS A 56 19.82 -0.66 20.62
CA CYS A 56 20.24 -0.19 19.30
C CYS A 56 19.30 -0.69 18.19
N LYS A 57 18.89 -1.97 18.23
CA LYS A 57 17.95 -2.55 17.26
C LYS A 57 16.55 -1.94 17.36
N GLU A 58 16.05 -1.69 18.56
CA GLU A 58 14.77 -1.00 18.77
C GLU A 58 14.78 0.41 18.18
N ALA A 59 15.86 1.17 18.38
CA ALA A 59 16.01 2.50 17.81
C ALA A 59 16.05 2.47 16.26
N GLU A 60 16.74 1.48 15.69
CA GLU A 60 16.79 1.28 14.24
C GLU A 60 15.41 0.94 13.66
N LEU A 61 14.67 0.02 14.31
CA LEU A 61 13.32 -0.34 13.91
C LEU A 61 12.37 0.86 13.99
N LYS A 62 12.46 1.65 15.07
CA LYS A 62 11.65 2.87 15.22
C LYS A 62 11.94 3.90 14.13
N ARG A 63 13.20 4.07 13.72
CA ARG A 63 13.56 4.95 12.60
C ARG A 63 12.95 4.47 11.28
N ARG A 64 12.98 3.16 11.01
CA ARG A 64 12.39 2.57 9.80
C ARG A 64 10.86 2.71 9.80
N ASP A 65 10.20 2.46 10.93
CA ASP A 65 8.76 2.63 11.08
C ASP A 65 8.32 4.08 10.81
N ALA A 66 9.04 5.06 11.38
CA ALA A 66 8.76 6.47 11.12
C ALA A 66 8.89 6.82 9.63
N PHE A 67 9.94 6.34 8.96
CA PHE A 67 10.12 6.55 7.53
C PHE A 67 8.98 5.91 6.71
N CYS A 68 8.60 4.66 6.99
CA CYS A 68 7.52 3.99 6.29
C CYS A 68 6.18 4.71 6.47
N LYS A 69 5.86 5.16 7.68
CA LYS A 69 4.65 5.95 7.96
C LYS A 69 4.62 7.26 7.17
N GLU A 70 5.76 7.95 7.09
CA GLU A 70 5.87 9.18 6.30
C GLU A 70 5.66 8.92 4.81
N GLN A 71 6.29 7.87 4.25
CA GLN A 71 6.11 7.52 2.85
C GLN A 71 4.67 7.10 2.54
N LEU A 72 4.03 6.35 3.44
CA LEU A 72 2.64 5.96 3.29
C LEU A 72 1.72 7.18 3.23
N GLY A 73 1.88 8.13 4.16
CA GLY A 73 1.10 9.38 4.15
C GLY A 73 1.29 10.19 2.86
N ARG A 74 2.52 10.26 2.33
CA ARG A 74 2.79 10.91 1.03
C ARG A 74 2.07 10.22 -0.13
N ILE A 75 2.04 8.88 -0.14
CA ILE A 75 1.36 8.10 -1.18
C ILE A 75 -0.15 8.29 -1.07
N GLU A 76 -0.71 8.21 0.13
CA GLU A 76 -2.14 8.41 0.39
C GLU A 76 -2.60 9.81 -0.04
N GLN A 77 -1.81 10.85 0.29
CA GLN A 77 -2.09 12.21 -0.13
C GLN A 77 -2.09 12.35 -1.66
N LYS A 78 -1.04 11.86 -2.33
CA LYS A 78 -0.97 11.91 -3.81
C LYS A 78 -2.12 11.13 -4.46
N ASN A 79 -2.47 9.98 -3.90
CA ASN A 79 -3.61 9.21 -4.39
C ASN A 79 -4.90 10.02 -4.28
N ALA A 80 -5.16 10.65 -3.13
CA ALA A 80 -6.33 11.49 -2.92
C ALA A 80 -6.39 12.69 -3.89
N GLU A 81 -5.26 13.37 -4.08
CA GLU A 81 -5.15 14.49 -5.02
C GLU A 81 -5.42 14.07 -6.46
N ILE A 82 -4.85 12.94 -6.89
CA ILE A 82 -5.09 12.38 -8.23
C ILE A 82 -6.56 12.03 -8.41
N TYR A 83 -7.21 11.37 -7.44
CA TYR A 83 -8.64 11.04 -7.53
C TYR A 83 -9.50 12.29 -7.66
N LYS A 84 -9.22 13.33 -6.85
CA LYS A 84 -9.95 14.60 -6.90
C LYS A 84 -9.80 15.29 -8.27
N LEU A 85 -8.56 15.51 -8.72
CA LEU A 85 -8.28 16.17 -10.00
C LEU A 85 -8.91 15.41 -11.17
N THR A 86 -8.81 14.08 -11.15
CA THR A 86 -9.41 13.23 -12.20
C THR A 86 -10.92 13.41 -12.24
N SER A 87 -11.59 13.41 -11.08
CA SER A 87 -13.05 13.62 -10.99
C SER A 87 -13.47 15.00 -11.50
N GLU A 88 -12.72 16.05 -11.15
CA GLU A 88 -12.97 17.42 -11.61
C GLU A 88 -12.83 17.54 -13.13
N GLN A 89 -11.75 17.01 -13.70
CA GLN A 89 -11.54 16.99 -15.16
C GLN A 89 -12.64 16.25 -15.91
N PHE A 90 -13.09 15.10 -15.38
CA PHE A 90 -14.21 14.37 -15.99
C PHE A 90 -15.51 15.17 -15.93
N HIS A 91 -15.79 15.81 -14.80
CA HIS A 91 -17.00 16.63 -14.63
C HIS A 91 -17.01 17.84 -15.56
N GLU A 92 -15.87 18.53 -15.69
CA GLU A 92 -15.70 19.66 -16.59
C GLU A 92 -15.87 19.23 -18.05
N ALA A 93 -15.24 18.14 -18.47
CA ALA A 93 -15.37 17.61 -19.82
C ALA A 93 -16.82 17.19 -20.15
N ALA A 94 -17.52 16.54 -19.20
CA ALA A 94 -18.92 16.15 -19.36
C ALA A 94 -19.83 17.38 -19.48
N THR A 95 -19.67 18.37 -18.59
CA THR A 95 -20.45 19.62 -18.61
C THR A 95 -20.21 20.40 -19.91
N GLY A 96 -18.96 20.46 -20.37
CA GLY A 96 -18.59 21.04 -21.65
C GLY A 96 -19.31 20.36 -22.82
N ALA A 97 -19.28 19.03 -22.88
CA ALA A 97 -19.98 18.25 -23.91
C ALA A 97 -21.50 18.47 -23.88
N GLU A 98 -22.12 18.48 -22.69
CA GLU A 98 -23.55 18.76 -22.51
C GLU A 98 -23.94 20.15 -23.03
N SER A 99 -23.12 21.17 -22.74
CA SER A 99 -23.36 22.53 -23.21
C SER A 99 -23.28 22.64 -24.75
N GLN A 100 -22.32 21.95 -25.37
CA GLN A 100 -22.20 21.89 -26.84
C GLN A 100 -23.37 21.14 -27.49
N ILE A 101 -23.93 20.13 -26.83
CA ILE A 101 -25.15 19.45 -27.28
C ILE A 101 -26.34 20.41 -27.22
N LYS A 102 -26.51 21.16 -26.13
CA LYS A 102 -27.61 22.12 -25.96
C LYS A 102 -27.54 23.32 -26.92
N GLN A 103 -26.33 23.73 -27.32
CA GLN A 103 -26.12 24.84 -28.26
C GLN A 103 -26.23 24.46 -29.73
N ARG A 104 -26.34 23.16 -30.07
CA ARG A 104 -26.49 22.72 -31.47
C ARG A 104 -27.96 22.98 -31.91
N PRO A 105 -28.23 23.96 -32.81
CA PRO A 105 -29.60 24.32 -33.19
C PRO A 105 -30.33 23.20 -33.95
N ASP A 106 -29.58 22.25 -34.50
CA ASP A 106 -30.08 21.15 -35.33
C ASP A 106 -30.90 20.10 -34.56
N LEU A 107 -30.98 20.17 -33.23
CA LEU A 107 -31.84 19.31 -32.40
C LEU A 107 -33.05 20.02 -31.79
N ALA A 108 -33.29 21.29 -32.11
CA ALA A 108 -34.53 21.98 -31.78
C ALA A 108 -35.65 21.59 -32.77
N TYR A 109 -35.96 20.30 -32.90
CA TYR A 109 -37.29 19.90 -33.38
C TYR A 109 -38.19 19.75 -32.16
N SER A 110 -38.87 20.83 -31.83
CA SER A 110 -40.00 20.81 -30.90
C SER A 110 -40.98 19.73 -31.34
N VAL A 111 -41.24 18.76 -30.46
CA VAL A 111 -42.41 17.90 -30.55
C VAL A 111 -43.64 18.80 -30.35
N GLY A 112 -44.14 19.31 -31.47
CA GLY A 112 -45.31 20.17 -31.57
C GLY A 112 -45.84 20.09 -32.99
N GLY A 113 -46.17 18.87 -33.44
CA GLY A 113 -46.73 18.64 -34.78
C GLY A 113 -48.24 18.79 -34.75
N GLY A 114 -48.75 19.90 -35.31
CA GLY A 114 -50.12 19.98 -35.76
C GLY A 114 -50.35 19.09 -36.99
N GLU A 115 -51.59 18.65 -37.20
CA GLU A 115 -51.98 17.68 -38.23
C GLU A 115 -51.67 18.14 -39.68
N GLU A 116 -51.52 19.45 -39.90
CA GLU A 116 -51.13 20.02 -41.19
C GLU A 116 -49.63 19.79 -41.53
N ASP A 117 -48.75 19.79 -40.52
CA ASP A 117 -47.31 19.56 -40.71
C ASP A 117 -47.01 18.10 -41.04
N LEU A 118 -47.80 17.16 -40.52
CA LEU A 118 -47.66 15.74 -40.84
C LEU A 118 -47.97 15.46 -42.32
N LYS A 119 -48.99 16.13 -42.88
CA LYS A 119 -49.36 16.00 -44.30
C LYS A 119 -48.29 16.61 -45.22
N SER A 120 -47.72 17.74 -44.83
CA SER A 120 -46.59 18.37 -45.53
C SER A 120 -45.34 17.47 -45.51
N TRP A 121 -45.01 16.89 -44.36
CA TRP A 121 -43.86 16.00 -44.22
C TRP A 121 -44.01 14.68 -44.99
N ILE A 122 -45.19 14.05 -44.95
CA ILE A 122 -45.49 12.82 -45.71
C ILE A 122 -45.40 13.08 -47.23
N SER A 123 -45.91 14.22 -47.71
CA SER A 123 -45.83 14.62 -49.12
C SER A 123 -44.37 14.76 -49.61
N CYS A 124 -43.51 15.36 -48.78
CA CYS A 124 -42.08 15.47 -49.06
C CYS A 124 -41.40 14.09 -49.11
N VAL A 125 -41.65 13.21 -48.15
CA VAL A 125 -41.03 11.88 -48.10
C VAL A 125 -41.41 11.01 -49.30
N HIS A 126 -42.66 11.11 -49.77
CA HIS A 126 -43.11 10.39 -50.96
C HIS A 126 -42.60 10.99 -52.29
N SER A 127 -42.09 12.23 -52.28
CA SER A 127 -41.53 12.92 -53.45
C SER A 127 -40.01 12.78 -53.57
N LEU A 128 -39.33 12.15 -52.61
CA LEU A 128 -37.89 11.88 -52.71
C LEU A 128 -37.61 10.70 -53.67
N PRO A 129 -36.68 10.85 -54.63
CA PRO A 129 -36.28 9.75 -55.50
C PRO A 129 -35.80 8.53 -54.70
N SER A 130 -36.19 7.33 -55.13
CA SER A 130 -36.01 6.04 -54.43
C SER A 130 -34.56 5.65 -54.09
N HIS A 131 -33.55 6.44 -54.49
CA HIS A 131 -32.15 6.24 -54.10
C HIS A 131 -31.79 6.92 -52.76
N TRP A 132 -32.62 7.83 -52.24
CA TRP A 132 -32.29 8.61 -51.05
C TRP A 132 -32.66 7.93 -49.71
N THR A 133 -33.20 6.71 -49.73
CA THR A 133 -33.68 6.02 -48.52
C THR A 133 -32.71 5.01 -47.91
N ALA A 134 -31.51 4.82 -48.47
CA ALA A 134 -30.56 3.82 -47.94
C ALA A 134 -29.15 4.33 -47.57
N GLU A 135 -28.78 5.59 -47.87
CA GLU A 135 -27.37 5.99 -47.78
C GLU A 135 -27.03 7.02 -46.69
N LYS A 136 -28.02 7.45 -45.90
CA LYS A 136 -27.79 8.42 -44.82
C LYS A 136 -28.40 8.03 -43.48
N GLN A 137 -28.42 6.74 -43.18
CA GLN A 137 -28.47 6.24 -41.80
C GLN A 137 -27.13 5.58 -41.42
N ARG A 138 -26.02 6.21 -41.82
CA ARG A 138 -24.75 6.09 -41.11
C ARG A 138 -24.87 6.89 -39.81
N ARG A 139 -25.80 6.51 -38.92
CA ARG A 139 -25.69 6.88 -37.51
C ARG A 139 -24.43 6.18 -37.01
N ARG A 140 -23.30 6.87 -37.14
CA ARG A 140 -22.05 6.71 -36.40
C ARG A 140 -21.94 5.34 -35.74
N ASN A 141 -21.64 4.31 -36.52
CA ASN A 141 -21.04 3.11 -35.97
C ASN A 141 -19.57 3.44 -35.68
N THR A 142 -19.36 4.40 -34.78
CA THR A 142 -18.05 4.66 -34.19
C THR A 142 -18.04 3.79 -32.95
N GLU A 143 -17.69 2.52 -33.10
CA GLU A 143 -17.36 1.69 -31.95
C GLU A 143 -16.29 2.45 -31.15
N PRO A 144 -16.54 2.78 -29.87
CA PRO A 144 -15.62 3.63 -29.14
C PRO A 144 -14.26 2.94 -29.08
N LEU A 145 -13.22 3.70 -29.38
CA LEU A 145 -11.85 3.18 -29.35
C LEU A 145 -11.59 2.58 -27.96
N CYS A 146 -11.04 1.36 -27.95
CA CYS A 146 -10.78 0.59 -26.73
C CYS A 146 -12.03 0.12 -25.94
N ALA A 147 -13.22 0.04 -26.57
CA ALA A 147 -14.48 -0.37 -25.93
C ALA A 147 -14.40 -1.67 -25.09
N GLY A 148 -13.72 -2.70 -25.60
CA GLY A 148 -13.52 -3.97 -24.88
C GLY A 148 -12.72 -3.78 -23.59
N LEU A 149 -11.54 -3.16 -23.69
CA LEU A 149 -10.68 -2.85 -22.54
C LEU A 149 -11.37 -1.89 -21.55
N GLN A 150 -12.17 -0.95 -22.04
CA GLN A 150 -12.95 -0.04 -21.20
C GLN A 150 -14.00 -0.79 -20.38
N SER A 151 -14.68 -1.77 -20.97
CA SER A 151 -15.67 -2.58 -20.28
C SER A 151 -15.03 -3.47 -19.22
N GLU A 152 -13.90 -4.09 -19.55
CA GLU A 152 -13.15 -4.95 -18.62
C GLU A 152 -12.59 -4.18 -17.42
N ILE A 153 -11.99 -3.00 -17.65
CA ILE A 153 -11.40 -2.20 -16.55
C ILE A 153 -12.47 -1.67 -15.60
N LEU A 154 -13.62 -1.23 -16.12
CA LEU A 154 -14.76 -0.79 -15.31
C LEU A 154 -15.30 -1.95 -14.46
N LYS A 155 -15.45 -3.13 -15.06
CA LYS A 155 -15.86 -4.34 -14.34
C LYS A 155 -14.86 -4.69 -13.22
N CYS A 156 -13.56 -4.66 -13.50
CA CYS A 156 -12.54 -4.95 -12.51
C CYS A 156 -12.61 -4.02 -11.30
N TYR A 157 -12.75 -2.71 -11.51
CA TYR A 157 -12.89 -1.75 -10.40
C TYR A 157 -14.19 -1.91 -9.63
N GLN A 158 -15.27 -2.29 -10.31
CA GLN A 158 -16.55 -2.56 -9.67
C GLN A 158 -16.49 -3.78 -8.74
N GLU A 159 -15.73 -4.82 -9.13
CA GLU A 159 -15.52 -6.04 -8.36
C GLU A 159 -14.46 -5.90 -7.26
N ASN A 160 -13.48 -5.00 -7.44
CA ASN A 160 -12.33 -4.81 -6.53
C ASN A 160 -12.33 -3.44 -5.84
N LYS A 161 -13.47 -3.02 -5.28
CA LYS A 161 -13.64 -1.67 -4.68
C LYS A 161 -12.60 -1.30 -3.62
N HIS A 162 -12.16 -2.27 -2.83
CA HIS A 162 -11.18 -2.06 -1.74
C HIS A 162 -9.76 -2.53 -2.10
N GLU A 163 -9.57 -3.16 -3.27
CA GLU A 163 -8.29 -3.74 -3.71
C GLU A 163 -7.98 -3.34 -5.16
N VAL A 164 -8.18 -2.06 -5.47
CA VAL A 164 -8.10 -1.50 -6.84
C VAL A 164 -6.77 -1.73 -7.56
N LEU A 165 -5.68 -2.01 -6.82
CA LEU A 165 -4.37 -2.32 -7.40
C LEU A 165 -4.33 -3.65 -8.17
N LYS A 166 -5.28 -4.57 -7.92
CA LYS A 166 -5.44 -5.80 -8.71
C LYS A 166 -5.78 -5.51 -10.18
N CYS A 167 -6.37 -4.35 -10.47
CA CYS A 167 -6.73 -3.91 -11.83
C CYS A 167 -5.57 -3.20 -12.57
N SER A 168 -4.37 -3.14 -12.00
CA SER A 168 -3.26 -2.32 -12.51
C SER A 168 -2.78 -2.72 -13.91
N GLU A 169 -2.69 -4.01 -14.22
CA GLU A 169 -2.28 -4.47 -15.56
C GLU A 169 -3.33 -4.13 -16.63
N LEU A 170 -4.60 -4.24 -16.26
CA LEU A 170 -5.72 -3.88 -17.13
C LEU A 170 -5.79 -2.36 -17.37
N ALA A 171 -5.52 -1.57 -16.33
CA ALA A 171 -5.38 -0.11 -16.42
C ALA A 171 -4.23 0.31 -17.34
N LYS A 172 -3.08 -0.37 -17.26
CA LYS A 172 -1.94 -0.14 -18.17
C LYS A 172 -2.31 -0.49 -19.62
N ALA A 173 -3.02 -1.60 -19.84
CA ALA A 173 -3.45 -2.01 -21.18
C ALA A 173 -4.44 -1.02 -21.80
N TYR A 174 -5.45 -0.59 -21.05
CA TYR A 174 -6.40 0.43 -21.47
C TYR A 174 -5.70 1.74 -21.83
N LYS A 175 -4.80 2.23 -20.95
CA LYS A 175 -4.03 3.46 -21.20
C LYS A 175 -3.19 3.38 -22.48
N ARG A 176 -2.52 2.24 -22.72
CA ARG A 176 -1.75 2.01 -23.97
C ARG A 176 -2.63 2.08 -25.20
N CYS A 177 -3.81 1.46 -25.17
CA CYS A 177 -4.76 1.50 -26.28
C CYS A 177 -5.22 2.93 -26.58
N VAL A 178 -5.59 3.70 -25.55
CA VAL A 178 -6.02 5.11 -25.72
C VAL A 178 -4.90 5.96 -26.31
N SER A 179 -3.68 5.85 -25.78
CA SER A 179 -2.53 6.61 -26.31
C SER A 179 -2.17 6.23 -27.75
N ALA A 180 -2.28 4.95 -28.12
CA ALA A 180 -2.05 4.50 -29.49
C ALA A 180 -3.10 5.08 -30.44
N ALA A 181 -4.37 4.98 -30.08
CA ALA A 181 -5.46 5.47 -30.91
C ALA A 181 -5.43 7.01 -31.06
N GLN A 182 -5.03 7.73 -30.01
CA GLN A 182 -4.82 9.18 -30.07
C GLN A 182 -3.66 9.55 -31.01
N LYS A 183 -2.60 8.75 -31.06
CA LYS A 183 -1.46 8.95 -31.97
C LYS A 183 -1.84 8.69 -33.42
N GLU A 184 -2.60 7.63 -33.70
CA GLU A 184 -3.11 7.32 -35.05
C GLU A 184 -4.03 8.43 -35.58
N LEU A 185 -4.88 8.99 -34.71
CA LEU A 185 -5.71 10.15 -35.08
C LEU A 185 -4.85 11.38 -35.41
N LEU A 186 -3.76 11.63 -34.69
CA LEU A 186 -2.88 12.79 -34.92
C LEU A 186 -1.99 12.64 -36.18
N VAL A 187 -1.65 11.42 -36.59
CA VAL A 187 -0.84 11.17 -37.81
C VAL A 187 -1.69 11.32 -39.08
N ASN A 188 -3.01 11.09 -39.03
CA ASN A 188 -3.90 11.20 -40.19
C ASN A 188 -4.30 12.65 -40.57
N TYR A 189 -3.88 13.66 -39.80
CA TYR A 189 -4.11 15.09 -40.09
C TYR A 189 -2.81 15.87 -40.37
N GLY A 190 -1.69 15.17 -40.61
CA GLY A 190 -0.38 15.75 -40.94
C GLY A 190 0.00 15.61 -42.40
#